data_AF-A0A7S3P9L3-F1
#
_entry.id   AF-A0A7S3P9L3-F1
#
_cell.length_a   1.000
_cell.length_b   1.000
_cell.length_c   1.000
_cell.angle_alpha   90.00
_cell.angle_beta   90.00
_cell.angle_gamma   90.00
#
_symmetry.space_group_name_H-M   'P 1'
#
loop_
_entity.id
_entity.type
_entity.pdbx_description
1 polymer ?
#
loop_
_entity_poly.entity_id
_entity_poly.type
_entity_poly.pdbx_seq_one_letter_code
_entity_poly.pdbx_strand_id
1 'polypeptide(L)'
;FDVPMARAHRLYSDALRNCSGLIRTARGPSMSCTPGKVEVTGVEEILGHKAFVLRFLQCRDENWIGRPFFAKYDEKAIWFDDLEPLPGMQLPWDENGLP
;
A
#
# COMPACT_ATOMS: atom_id res chain seq x y z
N PHE A 1 5.33 2.35 17.62
CA PHE A 1 4.26 1.33 17.73
C PHE A 1 3.98 0.90 16.31
N ASP A 2 4.30 -0.35 15.99
CA ASP A 2 4.63 -0.72 14.63
C ASP A 2 3.71 -1.89 14.26
N VAL A 3 2.90 -1.73 13.21
CA VAL A 3 1.93 -2.74 12.79
C VAL A 3 2.25 -3.13 11.34
N PRO A 4 2.57 -4.41 11.06
CA PRO A 4 2.83 -4.84 9.69
C PRO A 4 1.67 -4.51 8.75
N MET A 5 1.97 -4.07 7.53
CA MET A 5 0.98 -3.62 6.56
C MET A 5 -0.07 -4.68 6.26
N ALA A 6 0.35 -5.94 6.13
CA ALA A 6 -0.55 -7.07 5.94
C ALA A 6 -1.56 -7.21 7.09
N ARG A 7 -1.12 -6.98 8.33
CA ARG A 7 -1.99 -7.03 9.51
C ARG A 7 -2.92 -5.81 9.55
N ALA A 8 -2.41 -4.62 9.26
CA ALA A 8 -3.22 -3.41 9.20
C ALA A 8 -4.34 -3.53 8.15
N HIS A 9 -4.03 -4.08 6.98
CA HIS A 9 -4.99 -4.30 5.89
C HIS A 9 -6.05 -5.33 6.27
N ARG A 10 -5.66 -6.44 6.90
CA ARG A 10 -6.60 -7.44 7.41
C ARG A 10 -7.56 -6.83 8.44
N LEU A 11 -7.03 -6.14 9.45
CA LEU A 11 -7.85 -5.51 10.50
C LEU A 11 -8.83 -4.48 9.93
N TYR A 12 -8.37 -3.65 9.00
CA TYR A 12 -9.23 -2.68 8.33
C TYR A 12 -10.31 -3.36 7.49
N SER A 13 -9.95 -4.39 6.72
CA SER A 13 -10.90 -5.16 5.90
C SER A 13 -11.94 -5.88 6.76
N ASP A 14 -11.53 -6.47 7.87
CA ASP A 14 -12.42 -7.13 8.82
C ASP A 14 -13.38 -6.12 9.48
N ALA A 15 -12.89 -4.93 9.84
CA ALA A 15 -13.76 -3.86 10.34
C ALA A 15 -14.79 -3.42 9.29
N LEU A 16 -14.37 -3.23 8.03
CA LEU A 16 -15.29 -2.90 6.93
C LEU A 16 -16.36 -3.98 6.70
N ARG A 17 -16.05 -5.26 6.92
CA ARG A 17 -16.99 -6.38 6.75
C ARG A 17 -18.00 -6.48 7.89
N ASN A 18 -17.56 -6.17 9.11
CA ASN A 18 -18.36 -6.39 10.34
C ASN A 18 -19.08 -5.14 10.85
N CYS A 19 -18.79 -3.95 10.30
CA CYS A 19 -19.46 -2.70 10.67
C CYS A 19 -20.57 -2.29 9.68
N SER A 20 -21.46 -1.43 10.14
CA SER A 20 -22.56 -0.88 9.32
C SER A 20 -22.04 -0.02 8.17
N GLY A 21 -22.91 0.32 7.21
CA GLY A 21 -22.57 1.14 6.05
C GLY A 21 -21.99 2.53 6.35
N LEU A 22 -22.07 3.02 7.59
CA LEU A 22 -21.49 4.30 8.01
C LEU A 22 -19.97 4.35 7.84
N ILE A 23 -19.28 3.20 7.93
CA ILE A 23 -17.81 3.13 7.82
C ILE A 23 -17.30 3.23 6.37
N ARG A 24 -18.19 3.18 5.36
CA ARG A 24 -17.80 3.03 3.93
C ARG A 24 -16.99 4.22 3.39
N THR A 25 -16.98 5.36 4.08
CA THR A 25 -16.20 6.55 3.72
C THR A 25 -14.77 6.52 4.29
N ALA A 26 -14.46 5.61 5.22
CA ALA A 26 -13.11 5.44 5.73
C ALA A 26 -12.19 4.96 4.60
N ARG A 27 -11.01 5.56 4.48
CA ARG A 27 -9.96 5.14 3.53
C ARG A 27 -8.74 4.66 4.29
N GLY A 28 -8.24 3.49 3.96
CA GLY A 28 -7.09 2.91 4.65
C GLY A 28 -6.92 1.41 4.44
N PRO A 29 -5.95 0.81 5.14
CA PRO A 29 -4.93 1.49 5.96
C PRO A 29 -4.02 2.36 5.08
N SER A 30 -3.60 3.51 5.61
CA SER A 30 -2.75 4.45 4.88
C SER A 30 -1.58 4.92 5.74
N MET A 31 -0.48 5.24 5.09
CA MET A 31 0.74 5.73 5.72
C MET A 31 1.25 6.97 4.99
N SER A 32 1.79 7.91 5.76
CA SER A 32 2.57 9.02 5.21
C SER A 32 3.99 8.53 4.96
N CYS A 33 4.56 8.96 3.85
CA CYS A 33 5.91 8.64 3.41
C CYS A 33 6.51 9.86 2.72
N THR A 34 7.83 9.91 2.54
CA THR A 34 8.52 10.99 1.82
C THR A 34 7.85 11.39 0.50
N PRO A 35 7.39 10.45 -0.35
CA PRO A 35 6.74 10.78 -1.60
C PRO A 35 5.30 11.28 -1.50
N GLY A 36 4.64 11.05 -0.37
CA GLY A 36 3.26 11.45 -0.17
C GLY A 36 2.51 10.54 0.80
N LYS A 37 1.27 10.20 0.48
CA LYS A 37 0.41 9.35 1.31
C LYS A 37 -0.03 8.13 0.52
N VAL A 38 0.37 6.95 0.98
CA VAL A 38 0.06 5.67 0.35
C VAL A 38 -1.06 4.96 1.10
N GLU A 39 -1.95 4.33 0.36
CA GLU A 39 -2.97 3.42 0.87
C GLU A 39 -2.65 1.99 0.42
N VAL A 40 -2.73 1.03 1.34
CA VAL A 40 -2.73 -0.39 1.01
C VAL A 40 -4.15 -0.79 0.69
N THR A 41 -4.43 -1.10 -0.57
CA THR A 41 -5.77 -1.48 -1.02
C THR A 41 -6.01 -2.98 -0.88
N GLY A 42 -4.96 -3.79 -0.98
CA GLY A 42 -5.07 -5.25 -1.05
C GLY A 42 -3.77 -6.00 -0.85
N VAL A 43 -3.92 -7.31 -0.69
CA VAL A 43 -2.84 -8.30 -0.86
C VAL A 43 -3.35 -9.32 -1.87
N GLU A 44 -2.71 -9.40 -3.03
CA GLU A 44 -3.16 -10.21 -4.16
C GLU A 44 -2.00 -10.98 -4.79
N GLU A 45 -2.30 -11.97 -5.62
CA GLU A 45 -1.30 -12.68 -6.41
C GLU A 45 -1.16 -12.05 -7.80
N ILE A 46 0.01 -11.49 -8.09
CA ILE A 46 0.33 -10.81 -9.35
C ILE A 46 1.44 -11.60 -10.03
N LEU A 47 1.15 -12.14 -11.22
CA LEU A 47 2.12 -12.94 -11.99
C LEU A 47 2.73 -14.11 -11.20
N GLY A 48 1.94 -14.78 -10.34
CA GLY A 48 2.42 -15.88 -9.49
C GLY A 48 3.17 -15.44 -8.23
N HIS A 49 3.25 -14.13 -7.97
CA HIS A 49 3.90 -13.57 -6.78
C HIS A 49 2.88 -12.87 -5.89
N LYS A 50 2.86 -13.24 -4.61
CA LYS A 50 2.08 -12.53 -3.60
C LYS A 50 2.61 -11.10 -3.48
N ALA A 51 1.70 -10.12 -3.55
CA ALA A 51 2.03 -8.71 -3.67
C ALA A 51 1.09 -7.85 -2.83
N PHE A 52 1.62 -6.76 -2.30
CA PHE A 52 0.82 -5.64 -1.83
C PHE A 52 0.31 -4.84 -3.03
N VAL A 53 -0.98 -4.52 -3.02
CA VAL A 53 -1.60 -3.58 -3.95
C VAL A 53 -1.71 -2.24 -3.26
N LEU A 54 -1.11 -1.22 -3.85
CA LEU A 54 -0.92 0.08 -3.24
C LEU A 54 -1.33 1.18 -4.23
N ARG A 55 -1.71 2.35 -3.69
CA ARG A 55 -1.90 3.57 -4.49
C ARG A 55 -1.55 4.81 -3.67
N PHE A 56 -1.17 5.88 -4.34
CA PHE A 56 -1.05 7.17 -3.68
C PHE A 56 -2.42 7.85 -3.55
N LEU A 57 -2.78 8.23 -2.33
CA LEU A 57 -3.86 9.18 -2.05
C LEU A 57 -3.41 10.61 -2.33
N GLN A 58 -2.12 10.89 -2.10
CA GLN A 58 -1.43 12.15 -2.37
C GLN A 58 0.00 11.79 -2.76
N CYS A 59 0.57 12.41 -3.80
CA CYS A 59 1.95 12.18 -4.23
C CYS A 59 2.55 13.51 -4.69
N ARG A 60 3.87 13.66 -4.58
CA ARG A 60 4.59 14.80 -5.16
C ARG A 60 4.49 14.82 -6.69
N ASP A 61 4.61 13.66 -7.32
CA ASP A 61 4.33 13.48 -8.73
C ASP A 61 2.84 13.12 -8.92
N GLU A 62 2.09 14.07 -9.49
CA GLU A 62 0.64 13.95 -9.70
C GLU A 62 0.28 12.75 -10.59
N ASN A 63 1.18 12.30 -11.47
CA ASN A 63 0.94 11.16 -12.36
C ASN A 63 0.76 9.83 -11.61
N TRP A 64 1.19 9.77 -10.35
CA TRP A 64 1.07 8.59 -9.49
C TRP A 64 -0.16 8.61 -8.59
N ILE A 65 -0.87 9.74 -8.49
CA ILE A 65 -2.07 9.86 -7.65
C ILE A 65 -3.15 8.92 -8.19
N GLY A 66 -3.63 8.02 -7.33
CA GLY A 66 -4.67 7.03 -7.66
C GLY A 66 -4.19 5.87 -8.55
N ARG A 67 -2.99 5.94 -9.13
CA ARG A 67 -2.43 4.87 -9.96
C ARG A 67 -2.03 3.68 -9.08
N PRO A 68 -2.54 2.47 -9.35
CA PRO A 68 -2.11 1.27 -8.65
C PRO A 68 -0.65 0.93 -8.97
N PHE A 69 0.09 0.51 -7.96
CA PHE A 69 1.40 -0.11 -8.11
C PHE A 69 1.52 -1.29 -7.15
N PHE A 70 2.50 -2.14 -7.41
CA PHE A 70 2.65 -3.41 -6.73
C PHE A 70 4.01 -3.51 -6.07
N ALA A 71 4.02 -4.00 -4.84
CA ALA A 71 5.23 -4.32 -4.12
C ALA A 71 5.19 -5.78 -3.68
N LYS A 72 6.36 -6.40 -3.57
CA LYS A 72 6.50 -7.76 -3.06
C LYS A 72 5.90 -7.85 -1.66
N TYR A 73 5.17 -8.94 -1.42
CA TYR A 73 4.61 -9.19 -0.10
C TYR A 73 5.69 -9.61 0.89
N ASP A 74 5.72 -8.94 2.05
CA ASP A 74 6.47 -9.34 3.23
C ASP A 74 5.57 -9.22 4.46
N GLU A 75 5.51 -10.29 5.25
CA GLU A 75 4.72 -10.37 6.48
C GLU A 75 5.20 -9.40 7.56
N LYS A 76 6.46 -8.99 7.49
CA LYS A 76 7.11 -8.10 8.45
C LYS A 76 7.25 -6.66 7.96
N ALA A 77 6.94 -6.38 6.70
CA ALA A 77 7.00 -5.02 6.18
C ALA A 77 6.00 -4.13 6.91
N ILE A 78 6.53 -3.09 7.54
CA ILE A 78 5.75 -2.12 8.31
C ILE A 78 5.71 -0.80 7.57
N TRP A 79 6.85 -0.41 6.99
CA TRP A 79 7.05 0.90 6.41
C TRP A 79 7.14 0.83 4.90
N PHE A 80 6.97 1.99 4.31
CA PHE A 80 7.09 2.22 2.88
C PHE A 80 8.49 1.85 2.34
N ASP A 81 9.53 2.11 3.12
CA ASP A 81 10.92 1.85 2.75
C ASP A 81 11.30 0.36 2.82
N ASP A 82 10.44 -0.48 3.42
CA ASP A 82 10.60 -1.94 3.44
C ASP A 82 10.11 -2.59 2.13
N LEU A 83 9.50 -1.81 1.22
CA LEU A 83 8.87 -2.34 0.01
C LEU A 83 9.88 -2.60 -1.10
N GLU A 84 9.85 -3.81 -1.64
CA GLU A 84 10.61 -4.20 -2.82
C GLU A 84 9.69 -4.31 -4.04
N PRO A 85 10.18 -4.02 -5.26
CA PRO A 85 9.43 -4.27 -6.48
C PRO A 85 9.20 -5.77 -6.70
N LEU A 86 8.15 -6.10 -7.44
CA LEU A 86 8.01 -7.43 -8.03
C LEU A 86 9.01 -7.63 -9.19
N PRO A 87 9.36 -8.89 -9.52
CA PRO A 87 10.19 -9.17 -10.70
C PRO A 87 9.61 -8.54 -11.97
N GLY A 88 10.41 -7.70 -12.65
CA GLY A 88 10.01 -7.02 -13.89
C GLY A 88 9.06 -5.82 -13.71
N MET A 89 8.76 -5.42 -12.47
CA MET A 89 8.00 -4.21 -12.16
C MET A 89 8.89 -3.16 -11.51
N GLN A 90 8.42 -1.92 -11.52
CA GLN A 90 9.10 -0.79 -10.90
C GLN A 90 8.21 -0.19 -9.82
N LEU A 91 8.84 0.22 -8.72
CA LEU A 91 8.19 1.09 -7.76
C LEU A 91 8.19 2.52 -8.30
N PRO A 92 7.25 3.37 -7.85
CA PRO A 92 7.21 4.78 -8.22
C PRO A 92 8.46 5.58 -7.85
N TRP A 93 9.31 5.08 -6.95
CA TRP A 93 10.55 5.69 -6.44
C TRP A 93 11.76 4.77 -6.66
N ASP A 94 12.97 5.33 -6.60
CA ASP A 94 14.24 4.60 -6.65
C ASP A 94 15.08 4.79 -5.36
N GLU A 95 16.31 4.24 -5.32
CA GLU A 95 17.23 4.35 -4.18
C GLU A 95 17.64 5.81 -3.85
N ASN A 96 17.43 6.76 -4.77
CA ASN A 96 17.66 8.19 -4.60
C ASN A 96 16.39 8.96 -4.19
N GLY A 97 15.24 8.30 -4.11
CA GLY A 97 13.93 8.88 -3.80
C GLY A 97 12.96 8.86 -4.98
N LEU A 98 11.84 9.60 -4.89
CA LEU A 98 11.12 9.96 -6.13
C LEU A 98 11.99 10.88 -6.99
N PRO A 99 11.83 10.87 -8.33
CA PRO A 99 12.26 12.02 -9.14
C PRO A 99 11.64 13.34 -8.66
#